data_AF-A0AAW3PVY8-F1
#
_entry.id   AF-A0AAW3PVY8-F1
#
_cell.length_a   1.000
_cell.length_b   1.000
_cell.length_c   1.000
_cell.angle_alpha   90.00
_cell.angle_beta   90.00
_cell.angle_gamma   90.00
#
_symmetry.space_group_name_H-M   'P 1'
#
loop_
_entity.id
_entity.type
_entity.pdbx_description
1 polymer ?
#
loop_
_entity_poly.entity_id
_entity_poly.type
_entity_poly.pdbx_seq_one_letter_code
_entity_poly.pdbx_strand_id
1 'polypeptide(L)'
;MPNVTFHIDAQRMPPDARLDELSGDCIELCTDVLQAEPRNVHVIYVAVRHGCGHPIFAEIQYRGASLRSPEVMHAFMEALDRAVVRRTGLTARIRCFGHAEPNLHARN
;
A
#
# COMPACT_ATOMS: atom_id res chain seq x y z
N MET A 1 -3.31 -7.51 9.10
CA MET A 1 -2.69 -8.11 7.90
C MET A 1 -3.01 -7.26 6.70
N PRO A 2 -2.43 -6.06 6.59
CA PRO A 2 -2.50 -5.29 5.36
C PRO A 2 -1.50 -5.83 4.33
N ASN A 3 -2.00 -6.13 3.13
CA ASN A 3 -1.17 -6.38 1.96
C ASN A 3 -1.15 -5.11 1.13
N VAL A 4 0.03 -4.57 0.84
CA VAL A 4 0.26 -3.39 0.01
C VAL A 4 0.98 -3.85 -1.26
N THR A 5 0.27 -3.85 -2.37
CA THR A 5 0.83 -4.27 -3.67
C THR A 5 0.95 -3.07 -4.58
N PHE A 6 2.17 -2.79 -5.03
CA PHE A 6 2.46 -1.77 -6.03
C PHE A 6 2.69 -2.41 -7.39
N HIS A 7 1.79 -2.13 -8.32
CA HIS A 7 1.96 -2.44 -9.74
C HIS A 7 2.63 -1.25 -10.42
N ILE A 8 3.92 -1.36 -10.69
CA ILE A 8 4.75 -0.27 -11.20
C ILE A 8 5.11 -0.57 -12.66
N ASP A 9 5.01 0.45 -13.52
CA ASP A 9 5.48 0.36 -14.90
C ASP A 9 6.93 -0.17 -14.93
N ALA A 10 7.17 -1.28 -15.62
CA ALA A 10 8.48 -1.91 -15.70
C ALA A 10 9.57 -0.96 -16.22
N GLN A 11 9.22 0.01 -17.07
CA GLN A 11 10.16 1.00 -17.61
C GLN A 11 10.47 2.14 -16.62
N ARG A 12 9.67 2.28 -15.55
CA ARG A 12 9.78 3.35 -14.55
C ARG A 12 10.04 2.80 -13.15
N MET A 13 10.39 1.53 -13.03
CA MET A 13 10.67 0.88 -11.75
C MET A 13 11.82 1.62 -11.03
N PRO A 14 11.60 2.11 -9.79
CA PRO A 14 12.67 2.69 -8.98
C PRO A 14 13.77 1.65 -8.66
N PRO A 15 14.99 2.10 -8.33
CA PRO A 15 16.02 1.22 -7.79
C PRO A 15 15.60 0.57 -6.47
N ASP A 16 16.11 -0.63 -6.18
CA ASP A 16 15.77 -1.40 -4.98
C ASP A 16 15.89 -0.60 -3.68
N ALA A 17 16.94 0.22 -3.52
CA ALA A 17 17.09 1.07 -2.33
C ALA A 17 15.90 2.02 -2.09
N ARG A 18 15.25 2.52 -3.15
CA ARG A 18 14.04 3.34 -3.03
C ARG A 18 12.80 2.51 -2.70
N LEU A 19 12.75 1.27 -3.18
CA LEU A 19 11.69 0.32 -2.84
C LEU A 19 11.80 -0.14 -1.38
N ASP A 20 13.03 -0.34 -0.86
CA ASP A 20 13.28 -0.64 0.54
C ASP A 20 12.83 0.51 1.45
N GLU A 21 13.19 1.75 1.10
CA GLU A 21 12.72 2.95 1.81
C GLU A 21 11.18 3.08 1.80
N LEU A 22 10.54 2.82 0.65
CA LEU A 22 9.09 2.85 0.53
C LEU A 22 8.44 1.71 1.34
N SER A 23 9.08 0.55 1.43
CA SER A 23 8.63 -0.56 2.27
C SER A 23 8.65 -0.18 3.74
N GLY A 24 9.70 0.51 4.19
CA GLY A 24 9.78 1.07 5.54
C GLY A 24 8.63 2.05 5.81
N ASP A 25 8.42 3.02 4.91
CA ASP A 25 7.31 3.97 5.02
C ASP A 25 5.93 3.24 5.09
N CYS A 26 5.75 2.16 4.32
CA CYS A 26 4.52 1.36 4.33
C CYS A 26 4.31 0.61 5.64
N ILE A 27 5.38 0.08 6.24
CA ILE A 27 5.32 -0.58 7.55
C ILE A 27 4.86 0.44 8.60
N GLU A 28 5.52 1.59 8.69
CA GLU A 28 5.16 2.67 9.63
C GLU A 28 3.71 3.12 9.46
N LEU A 29 3.27 3.38 8.22
CA LEU A 29 1.89 3.80 7.97
C LEU A 29 0.88 2.71 8.37
N CYS A 30 1.18 1.45 8.10
CA CYS A 30 0.30 0.35 8.48
C CYS A 30 0.25 0.14 10.00
N THR A 31 1.38 0.29 10.71
CA THR A 31 1.43 0.12 12.16
C THR A 31 0.78 1.29 12.88
N ASP A 32 1.10 2.51 12.47
CA ASP A 32 0.74 3.70 13.24
C ASP A 32 -0.68 4.15 12.92
N VAL A 33 -1.08 4.08 11.65
CA VAL A 33 -2.41 4.54 11.21
C VAL A 33 -3.41 3.40 11.21
N LEU A 34 -3.06 2.25 10.64
CA LEU A 34 -3.98 1.12 10.53
C LEU A 34 -3.94 0.18 11.74
N GLN A 35 -3.07 0.44 12.73
CA GLN A 35 -2.90 -0.36 13.94
C GLN A 35 -2.66 -1.84 13.58
N ALA A 36 -1.86 -2.06 12.54
CA ALA A 36 -1.43 -3.39 12.14
C ALA A 36 -0.25 -3.84 12.99
N GLU A 37 -0.22 -5.12 13.32
CA GLU A 37 0.98 -5.76 13.84
C GLU A 37 2.08 -5.76 12.74
N PRO A 38 3.32 -5.29 13.01
CA PRO A 38 4.38 -5.19 12.02
C PRO A 38 4.62 -6.48 11.22
N ARG A 39 4.65 -7.64 11.88
CA ARG A 39 4.89 -8.95 11.22
C ARG A 39 3.79 -9.37 10.23
N ASN A 40 2.66 -8.67 10.26
CA ASN A 40 1.50 -8.95 9.43
C ASN A 40 1.38 -7.97 8.25
N VAL A 41 2.31 -7.03 8.10
CA VAL A 41 2.36 -6.12 6.95
C VAL A 41 3.13 -6.80 5.83
N HIS A 42 2.53 -6.90 4.66
CA HIS A 42 3.18 -7.45 3.47
C HIS A 42 3.25 -6.38 2.39
N VAL A 43 4.46 -6.07 1.92
CA VAL A 43 4.69 -5.11 0.83
C VAL A 43 5.21 -5.85 -0.40
N ILE A 44 4.56 -5.64 -1.55
CA ILE A 44 4.85 -6.37 -2.80
C ILE A 44 5.04 -5.38 -3.92
N TYR A 45 6.09 -5.58 -4.72
CA TYR A 45 6.34 -4.82 -5.95
C TYR A 45 6.20 -5.73 -7.16
N VAL A 46 5.38 -5.33 -8.12
CA VAL A 46 5.13 -6.07 -9.36
C VAL A 46 5.46 -5.16 -10.53
N ALA A 47 6.45 -5.54 -11.33
CA ALA A 47 6.70 -4.92 -12.62
C ALA A 47 5.58 -5.28 -13.60
N VAL A 48 4.91 -4.28 -14.17
CA VAL A 48 3.81 -4.47 -15.12
C VAL A 48 4.02 -3.67 -16.40
N ARG A 49 3.37 -4.10 -17.48
CA ARG A 49 3.21 -3.28 -18.68
C ARG A 49 1.85 -2.59 -18.61
N HIS A 50 1.84 -1.29 -18.31
CA HIS A 50 0.61 -0.51 -18.30
C HIS A 50 0.13 -0.23 -19.72
N GLY A 51 -1.19 -0.21 -19.92
CA GLY A 51 -1.81 0.28 -21.15
C GLY A 51 -2.14 1.77 -21.09
N CYS A 52 -2.75 2.21 -19.98
CA CYS A 52 -3.12 3.59 -19.72
C CYS A 52 -3.23 3.88 -18.21
N GLY A 53 -3.22 5.16 -17.82
CA GLY A 53 -3.40 5.60 -16.44
C GLY A 53 -2.10 6.06 -15.77
N HIS A 54 -2.05 5.94 -14.44
CA HIS A 54 -0.90 6.34 -13.64
C HIS A 54 0.21 5.28 -13.70
N PRO A 55 1.49 5.67 -13.60
CA PRO A 55 2.62 4.75 -13.66
C PRO A 55 2.68 3.76 -12.49
N ILE A 56 2.00 4.07 -11.39
CA ILE A 56 1.84 3.17 -10.24
C ILE A 56 0.35 2.95 -9.99
N PHE A 57 -0.04 1.69 -9.81
CA PHE A 57 -1.31 1.31 -9.18
C PHE A 57 -1.00 0.63 -7.86
N ALA A 58 -1.46 1.22 -6.75
CA ALA A 58 -1.27 0.69 -5.41
C ALA A 58 -2.59 0.11 -4.90
N GLU A 59 -2.57 -1.18 -4.59
CA GLU A 59 -3.68 -1.90 -4.00
C GLU A 59 -3.37 -2.24 -2.54
N ILE A 60 -4.29 -1.88 -1.64
CA ILE A 60 -4.16 -2.16 -0.23
C ILE A 60 -5.34 -3.02 0.19
N GLN A 61 -5.08 -4.28 0.54
CA GLN A 61 -6.08 -5.18 1.07
C GLN A 61 -5.89 -5.29 2.58
N TYR A 62 -6.95 -5.10 3.36
CA TYR A 62 -6.87 -5.11 4.81
C TYR A 62 -8.12 -5.73 5.44
N ARG A 63 -7.96 -6.25 6.67
CA ARG A 63 -9.11 -6.70 7.47
C ARG A 63 -9.94 -5.47 7.89
N GLY A 64 -11.25 -5.49 7.73
CA GLY A 64 -12.13 -4.47 8.27
C GLY A 64 -12.10 -4.50 9.80
N ALA A 65 -11.99 -3.34 10.43
CA ALA A 65 -12.11 -3.17 11.88
C ALA A 65 -12.75 -1.82 12.18
N SER A 66 -13.48 -1.71 13.29
CA SER A 66 -14.17 -0.49 13.72
C SER A 66 -13.25 0.72 13.89
N LEU A 67 -11.95 0.48 14.15
CA LEU A 67 -10.93 1.51 14.29
C LEU A 67 -10.47 2.15 12.96
N ARG A 68 -10.87 1.58 11.81
CA ARG A 68 -10.47 2.06 10.47
C ARG A 68 -11.62 2.83 9.82
N SER A 69 -11.93 4.00 10.39
CA SER A 69 -12.97 4.89 9.87
C SER A 69 -12.59 5.45 8.49
N PRO A 70 -13.56 5.98 7.72
CA PRO A 70 -13.27 6.63 6.44
C PRO A 70 -12.20 7.74 6.55
N GLU A 71 -12.19 8.50 7.64
CA GLU A 71 -11.23 9.58 7.89
C GLU A 71 -9.82 9.03 8.10
N VAL A 72 -9.67 7.96 8.90
CA VAL A 72 -8.39 7.26 9.10
C VAL A 72 -7.87 6.71 7.78
N MET A 73 -8.74 6.09 6.98
CA MET A 73 -8.36 5.57 5.67
C MET A 73 -7.96 6.66 4.69
N HIS A 74 -8.66 7.81 4.70
CA HIS A 74 -8.31 8.96 3.89
C HIS A 74 -6.93 9.51 4.28
N ALA A 75 -6.66 9.67 5.57
CA ALA A 75 -5.35 10.12 6.07
C ALA A 75 -4.22 9.14 5.70
N PHE A 76 -4.48 7.83 5.79
CA PHE A 76 -3.56 6.79 5.34
C PHE A 76 -3.26 6.93 3.84
N MET A 77 -4.29 7.06 2.99
CA MET A 77 -4.14 7.18 1.54
C MET A 77 -3.33 8.43 1.15
N GLU A 78 -3.59 9.56 1.78
CA GLU A 78 -2.86 10.82 1.61
C GLU A 78 -1.38 10.68 2.00
N ALA A 79 -1.10 10.03 3.13
CA ALA A 79 0.26 9.81 3.58
C ALA A 79 1.02 8.82 2.69
N LEU A 80 0.34 7.78 2.22
CA LEU A 80 0.89 6.82 1.27
C LEU A 80 1.21 7.47 -0.07
N ASP A 81 0.33 8.32 -0.61
CA ASP A 81 0.58 9.04 -1.85
C ASP A 81 1.82 9.92 -1.75
N ARG A 82 1.97 10.67 -0.65
CA ARG A 82 3.18 11.46 -0.37
C ARG A 82 4.44 10.60 -0.28
N ALA A 83 4.36 9.42 0.35
CA ALA A 83 5.49 8.50 0.42
C ALA A 83 5.89 7.98 -0.96
N VAL A 84 4.92 7.57 -1.78
CA VAL A 84 5.15 7.15 -3.16
C VAL A 84 5.84 8.25 -3.96
N VAL A 85 5.30 9.48 -3.95
CA VAL A 85 5.88 10.60 -4.70
C VAL A 85 7.30 10.90 -4.20
N ARG A 86 7.52 10.91 -2.89
CA ARG A 86 8.85 11.17 -2.30
C ARG A 86 9.90 10.12 -2.69
N ARG A 87 9.53 8.83 -2.68
CA ARG A 87 10.49 7.73 -2.91
C ARG A 87 10.71 7.42 -4.39
N THR A 88 9.70 7.65 -5.22
CA THR A 88 9.69 7.21 -6.63
C THR A 88 9.67 8.38 -7.63
N GLY A 89 9.23 9.57 -7.22
CA GLY A 89 8.95 10.68 -8.14
C GLY A 89 7.73 10.43 -9.05
N LEU A 90 6.96 9.38 -8.79
CA LEU A 90 5.81 8.96 -9.58
C LEU A 90 4.52 9.22 -8.81
N THR A 91 3.43 9.38 -9.55
CA THR A 91 2.07 9.43 -9.00
C THR A 91 1.46 8.04 -8.98
N ALA A 92 0.71 7.73 -7.92
CA ALA A 92 -0.01 6.46 -7.80
C ALA A 92 -1.52 6.64 -7.91
N ARG A 93 -2.18 5.64 -8.48
CA ARG A 93 -3.60 5.39 -8.25
C ARG A 93 -3.73 4.43 -7.08
N ILE A 94 -4.23 4.92 -5.94
CA ILE A 94 -4.37 4.14 -4.71
C ILE A 94 -5.81 3.64 -4.56
N ARG A 95 -5.97 2.35 -4.22
CA ARG A 95 -7.25 1.76 -3.82
C ARG A 95 -7.09 0.90 -2.57
N CYS A 96 -7.98 1.11 -1.60
CA CYS A 96 -8.01 0.35 -0.37
C CYS A 96 -9.27 -0.52 -0.33
N PHE A 97 -9.11 -1.80 -0.01
CA PHE A 97 -10.17 -2.81 0.04
C PHE A 97 -10.22 -3.44 1.43
N GLY A 98 -11.28 -3.15 2.18
CA GLY A 98 -11.53 -3.71 3.50
C GLY A 98 -12.40 -4.97 3.41
N HIS A 99 -11.98 -6.07 4.04
CA HIS A 99 -12.76 -7.30 4.12
C HIS A 99 -13.38 -7.46 5.51
N ALA A 100 -14.70 -7.60 5.60
CA ALA A 100 -15.38 -7.85 6.88
C ALA A 100 -14.89 -9.15 7.54
N GLU A 101 -14.78 -9.16 8.87
CA GLU A 101 -14.26 -10.29 9.65
C GLU A 101 -14.85 -11.67 9.33
N PRO A 102 -16.17 -11.87 9.10
CA PRO A 102 -16.68 -13.21 8.80
C PRO A 102 -16.24 -13.75 7.44
N ASN A 103 -15.68 -12.92 6.56
CA ASN A 103 -15.36 -13.28 5.17
C ASN A 103 -13.84 -13.32 4.90
N LEU A 104 -12.99 -13.11 5.92
CA LEU A 104 -11.53 -13.13 5.75
C LEU A 104 -10.93 -14.44 6.26
N HIS A 105 -10.64 -15.35 5.35
CA HIS A 105 -9.90 -16.59 5.62
C HIS A 105 -8.44 -16.43 5.18
N ALA A 106 -7.54 -16.15 6.12
CA ALA A 106 -6.11 -15.95 5.86
C ALA A 106 -5.25 -16.77 6.84
N ARG A 107 -4.06 -17.18 6.39
CA ARG A 107 -3.07 -17.90 7.20
C ARG A 107 -1.68 -17.36 6.91
N ASN A 108 -0.92 -17.13 7.99
CA ASN A 108 0.41 -16.53 8.05
C ASN A 108 0.40 -15.03 7.76
#